data_AF-A0A7M1T412-F1
#
_entry.id   AF-A0A7M1T412-F1
#
_cell.length_a   1.000
_cell.length_b   1.000
_cell.length_c   1.000
_cell.angle_alpha   90.00
_cell.angle_beta   90.00
_cell.angle_gamma   90.00
#
_symmetry.space_group_name_H-M   'P 1'
#
loop_
_entity.id
_entity.type
_entity.pdbx_description
1 polymer ?
#
loop_
_entity_poly.entity_id
_entity_poly.type
_entity_poly.pdbx_seq_one_letter_code
_entity_poly.pdbx_strand_id
1 'polypeptide(L)'
;MVIRDFTIKKRTEKAMLVEFNLNGENITTWFPKSKITKSEDYLEIEEEFWQEKLEEVQNPSTPDSLSVFVEDYEQKEKSVRATLSCKVGNITISPWLFIPNKVCQILGENEGKAEIKIQKWFWNKAFPEMIQSQLDYLNKDRDEKEMFEAKDFTLLTALE
;
A
#
# COMPACT_ATOMS: atom_id res chain seq x y z
N MET A 1 -10.05 6.33 -27.48
CA MET A 1 -11.42 6.17 -26.93
C MET A 1 -12.05 7.53 -26.67
N VAL A 2 -13.37 7.69 -26.86
CA VAL A 2 -14.08 8.95 -26.60
C VAL A 2 -15.22 8.74 -25.61
N ILE A 3 -15.24 9.53 -24.53
CA ILE A 3 -16.32 9.57 -23.53
C ILE A 3 -17.06 10.90 -23.65
N ARG A 4 -18.40 10.89 -23.76
CA ARG A 4 -19.23 12.10 -23.88
C ARG A 4 -19.99 12.42 -22.59
N ASP A 5 -20.55 11.40 -21.95
CA ASP A 5 -21.30 11.55 -20.69
C ASP A 5 -20.37 11.35 -19.48
N PHE A 6 -19.64 12.41 -19.10
CA PHE A 6 -18.72 12.37 -17.97
C PHE A 6 -18.87 13.58 -17.05
N THR A 7 -18.53 13.37 -15.77
CA THR A 7 -18.46 14.40 -14.74
C THR A 7 -17.07 14.43 -14.13
N ILE A 8 -16.43 15.60 -14.06
CA ILE A 8 -15.14 15.74 -13.38
C ILE A 8 -15.38 16.03 -11.91
N LYS A 9 -15.05 15.08 -11.03
CA LYS A 9 -15.25 15.19 -9.57
C LYS A 9 -14.11 15.94 -8.89
N LYS A 10 -12.86 15.71 -9.32
CA LYS A 10 -11.66 16.36 -8.76
C LYS A 10 -10.62 16.60 -9.85
N ARG A 11 -9.77 17.60 -9.62
CA ARG A 11 -8.62 17.91 -10.47
C ARG A 11 -7.39 18.11 -9.60
N THR A 12 -6.27 17.52 -9.99
CA THR A 12 -4.94 17.84 -9.46
C THR A 12 -4.13 18.53 -10.55
N GLU A 13 -2.88 18.89 -10.24
CA GLU A 13 -1.95 19.42 -11.24
C GLU A 13 -1.76 18.41 -12.39
N LYS A 14 -1.63 17.11 -12.07
CA LYS A 14 -1.25 16.06 -13.03
C LYS A 14 -2.41 15.18 -13.51
N ALA A 15 -3.54 15.14 -12.82
CA ALA A 15 -4.62 14.20 -13.11
C ALA A 15 -6.02 14.78 -12.87
N MET A 16 -7.04 14.09 -13.39
CA MET A 16 -8.45 14.41 -13.17
C MET A 16 -9.20 13.15 -12.73
N LEU A 17 -10.03 13.27 -11.70
CA LEU A 17 -10.95 12.22 -11.27
C LEU A 17 -12.24 12.40 -12.06
N VAL A 18 -12.54 11.43 -12.91
CA VAL A 18 -13.66 11.48 -13.84
C VAL A 18 -14.63 10.35 -13.49
N GLU A 19 -15.90 10.71 -13.39
CA GLU A 19 -17.02 9.79 -13.29
C GLU A 19 -17.70 9.68 -14.66
N PHE A 20 -17.94 8.47 -15.14
CA PHE A 20 -18.64 8.24 -16.41
C PHE A 20 -19.36 6.88 -16.37
N ASN A 21 -20.32 6.69 -17.29
CA ASN A 21 -21.02 5.42 -17.41
C ASN A 21 -20.28 4.47 -18.34
N LEU A 22 -20.02 3.24 -17.89
CA LEU A 22 -19.51 2.15 -18.71
C LEU A 22 -20.44 0.95 -18.55
N ASN A 23 -21.03 0.50 -19.65
CA ASN A 23 -21.91 -0.68 -19.68
C ASN A 23 -23.04 -0.65 -18.62
N GLY A 24 -23.58 0.54 -18.31
CA GLY A 24 -24.65 0.70 -17.31
C GLY A 24 -24.16 0.96 -15.88
N GLU A 25 -22.86 0.85 -15.61
CA GLU A 25 -22.27 1.12 -14.30
C GLU A 25 -21.57 2.48 -14.28
N ASN A 26 -21.74 3.24 -13.18
CA ASN A 26 -21.01 4.48 -12.98
C ASN A 26 -19.64 4.19 -12.40
N ILE A 27 -18.60 4.50 -13.16
CA ILE A 27 -17.20 4.31 -12.77
C ILE A 27 -16.61 5.66 -12.43
N THR A 28 -15.87 5.72 -11.33
CA THR A 28 -15.08 6.89 -10.95
C THR A 28 -13.60 6.51 -10.93
N THR A 29 -12.80 7.10 -11.81
CA THR A 29 -11.36 6.78 -11.89
C THR A 29 -10.49 8.00 -12.24
N TRP A 30 -9.19 7.89 -11.94
CA TRP A 30 -8.21 8.94 -12.20
C TRP A 30 -7.61 8.79 -13.60
N PHE A 31 -7.60 9.88 -14.35
CA PHE A 31 -6.92 10.00 -15.64
C PHE A 31 -5.78 11.00 -15.56
N PRO A 32 -4.53 10.61 -15.92
CA PRO A 32 -3.43 11.54 -16.10
C PRO A 32 -3.76 12.53 -17.23
N LYS A 33 -3.52 13.83 -17.02
CA LYS A 33 -3.76 14.85 -18.05
C LYS A 33 -2.92 14.64 -19.31
N SER A 34 -1.78 13.97 -19.20
CA SER A 34 -0.93 13.62 -20.34
C SER A 34 -1.50 12.52 -21.23
N LYS A 35 -2.52 11.78 -20.77
CA LYS A 35 -3.15 10.64 -21.46
C LYS A 35 -4.54 10.97 -22.00
N ILE A 36 -5.00 12.21 -21.80
CA ILE A 36 -6.34 12.64 -22.17
C ILE A 36 -6.33 14.01 -22.85
N THR A 37 -7.13 14.12 -23.91
CA THR A 37 -7.45 15.40 -24.55
C THR A 37 -8.87 15.76 -24.17
N LYS A 38 -9.02 16.88 -23.45
CA LYS A 38 -10.33 17.37 -23.02
C LYS A 38 -10.86 18.41 -24.01
N SER A 39 -12.06 18.17 -24.53
CA SER A 39 -12.90 19.16 -25.20
C SER A 39 -14.11 19.53 -24.33
N GLU A 40 -14.99 20.42 -24.80
CA GLU A 40 -16.21 20.79 -24.07
C GLU A 40 -17.18 19.60 -23.94
N ASP A 41 -17.37 18.86 -25.04
CA ASP A 41 -18.40 17.81 -25.14
C ASP A 41 -17.86 16.38 -25.02
N TYR A 42 -16.54 16.22 -24.98
CA TYR A 42 -15.93 14.90 -24.91
C TYR A 42 -14.56 14.89 -24.24
N LEU A 43 -14.21 13.72 -23.74
CA LEU A 43 -12.91 13.38 -23.22
C LEU A 43 -12.34 12.26 -24.09
N GLU A 44 -11.30 12.58 -24.84
CA GLU A 44 -10.57 11.63 -25.65
C GLU A 44 -9.42 11.05 -24.81
N ILE A 45 -9.33 9.74 -24.78
CA ILE A 45 -8.36 8.96 -24.00
C ILE A 45 -7.51 8.18 -24.98
N GLU A 46 -6.20 8.22 -24.77
CA GLU A 46 -5.23 7.37 -25.48
C GLU A 46 -5.68 5.91 -25.41
N GLU A 47 -5.69 5.23 -26.55
CA GLU A 47 -6.31 3.91 -26.69
C GLU A 47 -5.63 2.84 -25.83
N GLU A 48 -4.30 2.81 -25.81
CA GLU A 48 -3.51 1.88 -24.99
C GLU A 48 -3.86 2.03 -23.50
N PHE A 49 -3.83 3.27 -23.00
CA PHE A 49 -4.20 3.57 -21.62
C PHE A 49 -5.66 3.20 -21.30
N TRP A 50 -6.57 3.38 -22.27
CA TRP A 50 -7.96 3.02 -22.08
C TRP A 50 -8.16 1.50 -21.95
N GLN A 51 -7.48 0.70 -22.77
CA GLN A 51 -7.56 -0.76 -22.67
C GLN A 51 -7.02 -1.24 -21.32
N GLU A 52 -5.87 -0.72 -20.86
CA GLU A 52 -5.34 -1.01 -19.52
C GLU A 52 -6.36 -0.67 -18.42
N LYS A 53 -7.03 0.49 -18.52
CA LYS A 53 -8.08 0.85 -17.55
C LYS A 53 -9.33 0.00 -17.64
N LEU A 54 -9.75 -0.42 -18.82
CA LEU A 54 -10.86 -1.35 -18.96
C LEU A 54 -10.55 -2.69 -18.30
N GLU A 55 -9.34 -3.21 -18.51
CA GLU A 55 -8.88 -4.42 -17.86
C GLU A 55 -8.85 -4.27 -16.34
N GLU A 56 -8.34 -3.15 -15.80
CA GLU A 56 -8.36 -2.87 -14.37
C GLU A 56 -9.78 -2.77 -13.79
N VAL A 57 -10.71 -2.19 -14.54
CA VAL A 57 -12.11 -2.03 -14.11
C VAL A 57 -12.83 -3.38 -14.12
N GLN A 58 -12.67 -4.15 -15.20
CA GLN A 58 -13.37 -5.43 -15.40
C GLN A 58 -12.76 -6.54 -14.54
N ASN A 59 -11.45 -6.50 -14.34
CA ASN A 59 -10.69 -7.39 -13.50
C ASN A 59 -9.96 -6.54 -12.46
N PRO A 60 -10.65 -6.07 -11.40
CA PRO A 60 -10.00 -5.35 -10.32
C PRO A 60 -8.86 -6.22 -9.81
N SER A 61 -7.64 -5.85 -10.17
CA SER A 61 -6.45 -6.60 -9.80
C SER A 61 -6.43 -6.55 -8.28
N THR A 62 -6.54 -7.71 -7.63
CA THR A 62 -6.35 -7.76 -6.19
C THR A 62 -4.97 -7.16 -5.94
N PRO A 63 -4.86 -5.99 -5.26
CA PRO A 63 -3.58 -5.33 -5.12
C PRO A 63 -2.63 -6.33 -4.48
N ASP A 64 -1.46 -6.48 -5.09
CA ASP A 64 -0.42 -7.40 -4.63
C ASP A 64 -0.31 -7.28 -3.11
N SER A 65 -0.51 -8.39 -2.43
CA SER A 65 -0.52 -8.47 -0.98
C SER A 65 0.46 -9.54 -0.53
N LEU A 66 0.90 -9.42 0.71
CA LEU A 66 1.69 -10.43 1.41
C LEU A 66 1.02 -10.72 2.75
N SER A 67 1.21 -11.93 3.26
CA SER A 67 0.79 -12.28 4.61
C SER A 67 1.95 -12.04 5.58
N VAL A 68 1.66 -11.42 6.73
CA VAL A 68 2.63 -11.21 7.81
C VAL A 68 2.06 -11.78 9.09
N PHE A 69 2.77 -12.69 9.73
CA PHE A 69 2.45 -13.08 11.10
C PHE A 69 2.92 -12.00 12.07
N VAL A 70 2.13 -11.65 13.08
CA VAL A 70 2.48 -10.63 14.07
C VAL A 70 2.37 -11.19 15.48
N GLU A 71 3.22 -10.72 16.40
CA GLU A 71 3.23 -11.18 17.79
C GLU A 71 1.97 -10.74 18.55
N ASP A 72 1.49 -9.54 18.24
CA ASP A 72 0.31 -8.93 18.85
C ASP A 72 -0.29 -7.92 17.89
N TYR A 73 -1.60 -7.66 18.01
CA TYR A 73 -2.26 -6.60 17.28
C TYR A 73 -3.39 -5.95 18.09
N GLU A 74 -3.57 -4.65 17.87
CA GLU A 74 -4.65 -3.86 18.43
C GLU A 74 -5.48 -3.25 17.29
N GLN A 75 -6.72 -3.72 17.15
CA GLN A 75 -7.66 -3.15 16.18
C GLN A 75 -8.15 -1.78 16.66
N LYS A 76 -7.94 -0.75 15.85
CA LYS A 76 -8.46 0.62 16.04
C LYS A 76 -9.52 0.94 14.99
N GLU A 77 -10.21 2.06 15.18
CA GLU A 77 -11.29 2.53 14.31
C GLU A 77 -10.86 2.60 12.82
N LYS A 78 -9.63 3.04 12.55
CA LYS A 78 -9.11 3.31 11.19
C LYS A 78 -7.84 2.56 10.83
N SER A 79 -7.25 1.84 11.78
CA SER A 79 -5.98 1.15 11.62
C SER A 79 -5.87 -0.06 12.53
N VAL A 80 -4.92 -0.92 12.22
CA VAL A 80 -4.42 -1.98 13.11
C VAL A 80 -3.03 -1.56 13.57
N ARG A 81 -2.78 -1.56 14.88
CA ARG A 81 -1.41 -1.51 15.40
C ARG A 81 -0.90 -2.94 15.45
N ALA A 82 0.15 -3.25 14.70
CA ALA A 82 0.69 -4.60 14.65
C ALA A 82 2.12 -4.62 15.18
N THR A 83 2.42 -5.56 16.08
CA THR A 83 3.74 -5.76 16.68
C THR A 83 4.45 -6.89 15.95
N LEU A 84 5.57 -6.57 15.32
CA LEU A 84 6.39 -7.52 14.57
C LEU A 84 7.49 -8.09 15.44
N SER A 85 8.00 -9.27 15.09
CA SER A 85 9.20 -9.85 15.71
C SER A 85 10.37 -9.69 14.74
N CYS A 86 11.38 -8.91 15.11
CA CYS A 86 12.57 -8.72 14.30
C CYS A 86 13.84 -9.08 15.10
N LYS A 87 14.88 -9.50 14.38
CA LYS A 87 16.21 -9.76 14.94
C LYS A 87 17.24 -8.91 14.25
N VAL A 88 18.17 -8.34 15.01
CA VAL A 88 19.34 -7.62 14.51
C VAL A 88 20.57 -8.06 15.30
N GLY A 89 21.54 -8.67 14.61
CA GLY A 89 22.64 -9.38 15.27
C GLY A 89 22.13 -10.44 16.25
N ASN A 90 22.43 -10.29 17.54
CA ASN A 90 21.94 -11.17 18.61
C ASN A 90 20.78 -10.58 19.43
N ILE A 91 20.21 -9.46 18.98
CA ILE A 91 19.15 -8.74 19.69
C ILE A 91 17.81 -9.05 19.01
N THR A 92 16.85 -9.53 19.79
CA THR A 92 15.45 -9.59 19.37
C THR A 92 14.76 -8.29 19.78
N ILE A 93 14.01 -7.71 18.85
CA ILE A 93 13.23 -6.50 19.07
C ILE A 93 11.79 -6.73 18.59
N SER A 94 10.85 -6.00 19.21
CA SER A 94 9.43 -6.07 18.87
C SER A 94 8.91 -4.71 18.39
N PRO A 95 9.33 -4.24 17.20
CA PRO A 95 8.84 -2.97 16.68
C PRO A 95 7.36 -3.08 16.31
N TRP A 96 6.67 -1.95 16.27
CA TRP A 96 5.25 -1.91 15.90
C TRP A 96 5.01 -0.90 14.79
N LEU A 97 3.98 -1.15 13.98
CA LEU A 97 3.51 -0.23 12.93
C LEU A 97 2.00 -0.06 12.96
N PHE A 98 1.52 1.10 12.50
CA PHE A 98 0.11 1.32 12.23
C PHE A 98 -0.19 1.03 10.76
N ILE A 99 -1.09 0.08 10.52
CA ILE A 99 -1.52 -0.33 9.19
C ILE A 99 -2.96 0.14 8.97
N PRO A 100 -3.26 1.00 7.98
CA PRO A 100 -4.63 1.42 7.72
C PRO A 100 -5.54 0.22 7.36
N ASN A 101 -6.78 0.22 7.86
CA ASN A 101 -7.75 -0.86 7.59
C ASN A 101 -8.05 -1.03 6.08
N LYS A 102 -7.78 -0.01 5.26
CA LYS A 102 -7.99 -0.05 3.80
C LYS A 102 -6.93 -0.86 3.04
N VAL A 103 -5.79 -1.10 3.67
CA VAL A 103 -4.62 -1.74 3.04
C VAL A 103 -4.23 -3.03 3.74
N CYS A 104 -5.03 -3.47 4.71
CA CYS A 104 -4.82 -4.74 5.39
C CYS A 104 -6.13 -5.46 5.73
N GLN A 105 -6.01 -6.76 5.94
CA GLN A 105 -7.06 -7.65 6.39
C GLN A 105 -6.48 -8.61 7.43
N ILE A 106 -7.13 -8.75 8.58
CA ILE A 106 -6.77 -9.76 9.57
C ILE A 106 -7.39 -11.09 9.11
N LEU A 107 -6.56 -12.12 8.96
CA LEU A 107 -6.99 -13.43 8.45
C LEU A 107 -7.32 -14.43 9.57
N GLY A 108 -6.73 -14.26 10.76
CA GLY A 108 -6.99 -15.08 11.94
C GLY A 108 -5.78 -15.21 12.84
N GLU A 109 -5.84 -16.09 13.83
CA GLU A 109 -4.71 -16.45 14.69
C GLU A 109 -4.25 -17.87 14.37
N ASN A 110 -2.94 -18.03 14.21
CA ASN A 110 -2.27 -19.31 14.02
C ASN A 110 -1.13 -19.43 15.03
N GLU A 111 -1.12 -20.51 15.82
CA GLU A 111 -0.10 -20.77 16.85
C GLU A 111 0.18 -19.59 17.82
N GLY A 112 -0.86 -18.81 18.14
CA GLY A 112 -0.74 -17.64 19.03
C GLY A 112 -0.15 -16.39 18.38
N LYS A 113 -0.01 -16.37 17.05
CA LYS A 113 0.35 -15.20 16.24
C LYS A 113 -0.81 -14.83 15.32
N ALA A 114 -1.08 -13.54 15.15
CA ALA A 114 -2.12 -13.10 14.22
C ALA A 114 -1.55 -13.01 12.79
N GLU A 115 -2.29 -13.50 11.81
CA GLU A 115 -1.95 -13.33 10.39
C GLU A 115 -2.65 -12.08 9.85
N ILE A 116 -1.85 -11.15 9.33
CA ILE A 116 -2.34 -9.93 8.69
C ILE A 116 -1.89 -9.92 7.23
N LYS A 117 -2.86 -9.91 6.32
CA LYS A 117 -2.62 -9.67 4.90
C LYS A 117 -2.50 -8.17 4.65
N ILE A 118 -1.40 -7.73 4.04
CA ILE A 118 -1.06 -6.32 3.83
C ILE A 118 -0.71 -6.09 2.37
N GLN A 119 -1.17 -4.98 1.79
CA GLN A 119 -0.78 -4.58 0.44
C GLN A 119 0.73 -4.31 0.35
N LYS A 120 1.42 -4.94 -0.62
CA LYS A 120 2.89 -4.91 -0.75
C LYS A 120 3.44 -3.50 -0.90
N TRP A 121 2.77 -2.62 -1.64
CA TRP A 121 3.25 -1.23 -1.81
C TRP A 121 3.32 -0.49 -0.47
N PHE A 122 2.38 -0.75 0.44
CA PHE A 122 2.37 -0.14 1.77
C PHE A 122 3.50 -0.73 2.61
N TRP A 123 3.62 -2.06 2.60
CA TRP A 123 4.67 -2.77 3.32
C TRP A 123 6.07 -2.30 2.93
N ASN A 124 6.35 -2.23 1.62
CA ASN A 124 7.64 -1.81 1.08
C ASN A 124 8.05 -0.39 1.48
N LYS A 125 7.08 0.46 1.87
CA LYS A 125 7.33 1.79 2.40
C LYS A 125 7.43 1.79 3.93
N ALA A 126 6.45 1.21 4.60
CA ALA A 126 6.29 1.29 6.05
C ALA A 126 7.36 0.48 6.81
N PHE A 127 7.74 -0.70 6.30
CA PHE A 127 8.70 -1.56 6.99
C PHE A 127 10.09 -0.92 7.08
N PRO A 128 10.70 -0.41 5.99
CA PRO A 128 11.99 0.29 6.08
C PRO A 128 11.96 1.51 7.01
N GLU A 129 10.90 2.34 6.95
CA GLU A 129 10.74 3.50 7.82
C GLU A 129 10.69 3.10 9.31
N MET A 130 9.96 2.02 9.62
CA MET A 130 9.91 1.47 10.97
C MET A 130 11.28 0.97 11.43
N ILE A 131 12.02 0.22 10.60
CA ILE A 131 13.35 -0.28 10.93
C ILE A 131 14.34 0.87 11.14
N GLN A 132 14.28 1.92 10.33
CA GLN A 132 15.13 3.10 10.50
C GLN A 132 14.94 3.75 11.88
N SER A 133 13.69 3.85 12.36
CA SER A 133 13.44 4.37 13.72
C SER A 133 14.08 3.53 14.83
N GLN A 134 14.20 2.22 14.62
CA GLN A 134 14.85 1.31 15.57
C GLN A 134 16.37 1.43 15.49
N LEU A 135 16.92 1.63 14.29
CA LEU A 135 18.35 1.86 14.09
C LEU A 135 18.84 3.11 14.82
N ASP A 136 18.12 4.22 14.69
CA ASP A 136 18.47 5.47 15.36
C ASP A 136 18.58 5.29 16.88
N TYR A 137 17.73 4.44 17.46
CA TYR A 137 17.78 4.07 18.87
C TYR A 137 18.93 3.11 19.19
N LEU A 138 19.08 2.02 18.42
CA LEU A 138 20.06 0.97 18.69
C LEU A 138 21.52 1.39 18.43
N ASN A 139 21.72 2.35 17.54
CA ASN A 139 23.03 2.88 17.18
C ASN A 139 23.44 4.11 18.00
N LYS A 140 22.57 4.63 18.87
CA LYS A 140 22.78 5.89 19.58
C LYS A 140 24.13 5.99 20.31
N ASP A 141 24.59 4.88 20.90
CA ASP A 141 25.82 4.82 21.70
C ASP A 141 26.86 3.85 21.09
N ARG A 142 26.75 3.54 19.78
CA ARG A 142 27.67 2.63 19.07
C ARG A 142 28.72 3.40 18.29
N ASP A 143 29.93 2.83 18.21
CA ASP A 143 30.95 3.30 17.28
C ASP A 143 30.48 3.13 15.83
N GLU A 144 30.86 4.05 14.93
CA GLU A 144 30.44 4.05 13.52
C GLU A 144 30.73 2.72 12.78
N LYS A 145 31.75 1.97 13.23
CA LYS A 145 32.14 0.67 12.66
C LYS A 145 31.28 -0.50 13.13
N GLU A 146 30.49 -0.31 14.19
CA GLU A 146 29.65 -1.34 14.83
C GLU A 146 28.15 -1.00 14.73
N MET A 147 27.81 0.06 14.01
CA MET A 147 26.43 0.46 13.74
C MET A 147 25.73 -0.63 12.93
N PHE A 148 24.50 -0.94 13.35
CA PHE A 148 23.62 -1.76 12.56
C PHE A 148 23.10 -0.98 11.35
N GLU A 149 22.86 -1.69 10.26
CA GLU A 149 22.20 -1.21 9.06
C GLU A 149 20.83 -1.90 8.89
N ALA A 150 19.95 -1.33 8.06
CA ALA A 150 18.62 -1.91 7.82
C ALA A 150 18.68 -3.35 7.28
N LYS A 151 19.73 -3.66 6.51
CA LYS A 151 19.99 -5.00 5.96
C LYS A 151 20.32 -6.05 7.03
N ASP A 152 20.73 -5.63 8.22
CA ASP A 152 21.07 -6.53 9.33
C ASP A 152 19.82 -7.02 10.07
N PHE A 153 18.64 -6.46 9.75
CA PHE A 153 17.37 -6.84 10.33
C PHE A 153 16.79 -8.02 9.58
N THR A 154 16.45 -9.05 10.34
CA THR A 154 15.70 -10.21 9.88
C THR A 154 14.33 -10.17 10.52
N LEU A 155 13.29 -10.16 9.70
CA LEU A 155 11.94 -10.39 10.18
C LEU A 155 11.83 -11.87 10.58
N LEU A 156 11.50 -12.14 11.85
CA LEU A 156 11.34 -13.51 12.37
C LEU A 156 9.95 -14.07 12.11
N THR A 157 9.03 -13.22 11.68
CA THR A 157 7.68 -13.60 11.28
C THR A 157 7.67 -13.95 9.80
N ALA A 158 7.12 -15.13 9.46
CA ALA A 158 7.11 -15.60 8.08
C ALA A 158 6.30 -14.67 7.17
N LEU A 159 6.78 -14.50 5.94
CA LEU A 159 6.05 -13.92 4.83
C LEU A 159 5.65 -15.06 3.90
N GLU A 160 4.36 -15.21 3.61
CA GLU A 160 3.85 -16.04 2.51
C GLU A 160 3.35 -15.16 1.35
#